data_AF-G4YWM2-F1
#
_entry.id   AF-G4YWM2-F1
#
_cell.length_a   1.000
_cell.length_b   1.000
_cell.length_c   1.000
_cell.angle_alpha   90.00
_cell.angle_beta   90.00
_cell.angle_gamma   90.00
#
_symmetry.space_group_name_H-M   'P 1'
#
loop_
_entity.id
_entity.type
_entity.pdbx_description
1 polymer ?
#
loop_
_entity_poly.entity_id
_entity_poly.type
_entity_poly.pdbx_seq_one_letter_code
_entity_poly.pdbx_strand_id
1 'polypeptide(L)'
;PGMTEVHAAWLTAGANGDAAAMKQLRSQFPEFLDLQRVRKAPAEPRSRFCSWNEFHLHTIGASALHAAVWDGSLGIIQFLLEESQSPDSADDSGVTPMMLVIMRLNLITM
;
A
#
# COMPACT_ATOMS: atom_id res chain seq x y z
N PRO A 1 8.70 -2.88 20.07
CA PRO A 1 8.75 -1.82 19.04
C PRO A 1 7.46 -1.01 19.11
N GLY A 2 7.54 0.29 18.80
CA GLY A 2 6.34 1.14 18.72
C GLY A 2 5.56 0.92 17.41
N MET A 3 4.28 1.29 17.36
CA MET A 3 3.48 1.23 16.13
C MET A 3 4.14 1.96 14.95
N THR A 4 4.68 3.16 15.21
CA THR A 4 5.36 3.98 14.20
C THR A 4 6.61 3.31 13.63
N GLU A 5 7.35 2.59 14.47
CA GLU A 5 8.54 1.84 14.08
C GLU A 5 8.17 0.65 13.19
N VAL A 6 7.09 -0.08 13.53
CA VAL A 6 6.55 -1.17 12.71
C VAL A 6 6.03 -0.66 11.36
N HIS A 7 5.36 0.50 11.35
CA HIS A 7 4.92 1.15 10.11
C HIS A 7 6.11 1.58 9.24
N ALA A 8 7.13 2.18 9.83
CA ALA A 8 8.34 2.57 9.09
C ALA A 8 9.06 1.34 8.50
N ALA A 9 9.18 0.26 9.27
CA ALA A 9 9.75 -0.99 8.79
C ALA A 9 8.93 -1.60 7.65
N TRP A 10 7.59 -1.58 7.76
CA TRP A 10 6.70 -2.04 6.69
C TRP A 10 6.87 -1.26 5.39
N LEU A 11 6.88 0.07 5.48
CA LEU A 11 7.07 0.96 4.35
C LEU A 11 8.44 0.74 3.70
N THR A 12 9.49 0.58 4.52
CA THR A 12 10.85 0.30 4.04
C THR A 12 10.93 -1.05 3.33
N ALA A 13 10.30 -2.10 3.88
CA ALA A 13 10.21 -3.40 3.23
C ALA A 13 9.48 -3.31 1.88
N GLY A 14 8.37 -2.55 1.84
CA GLY A 14 7.63 -2.29 0.62
C GLY A 14 8.46 -1.57 -0.45
N ALA A 15 9.17 -0.51 -0.07
CA ALA A 15 10.07 0.24 -0.96
C ALA A 15 11.21 -0.60 -1.53
N ASN A 16 11.63 -1.65 -0.81
CA ASN A 16 12.66 -2.58 -1.24
C ASN A 16 12.11 -3.78 -2.04
N GLY A 17 10.79 -3.87 -2.25
CA GLY A 17 10.16 -5.03 -2.88
C GLY A 17 10.16 -6.30 -2.02
N ASP A 18 10.45 -6.19 -0.72
CA ASP A 18 10.61 -7.34 0.18
C ASP A 18 9.27 -7.79 0.78
N ALA A 19 8.53 -8.55 -0.02
CA ALA A 19 7.26 -9.14 0.39
C ALA A 19 7.43 -10.13 1.57
N ALA A 20 8.59 -10.77 1.73
CA ALA A 20 8.82 -11.72 2.82
C ALA A 20 8.91 -10.99 4.17
N ALA A 21 9.66 -9.88 4.21
CA ALA A 21 9.71 -9.02 5.39
C ALA A 21 8.34 -8.43 5.73
N MET A 22 7.56 -8.01 4.72
CA MET A 22 6.18 -7.55 4.95
C MET A 22 5.32 -8.65 5.57
N LYS A 23 5.31 -9.86 4.99
CA LYS A 23 4.58 -11.02 5.54
C LYS A 23 5.00 -11.32 6.98
N GLN A 24 6.29 -11.28 7.27
CA GLN A 24 6.82 -11.49 8.62
C GLN A 24 6.35 -10.41 9.59
N LEU A 25 6.45 -9.13 9.23
CA LEU A 25 5.98 -8.01 10.06
C LEU A 25 4.47 -8.11 10.33
N ARG A 26 3.67 -8.47 9.33
CA ARG A 26 2.22 -8.69 9.49
C ARG A 26 1.91 -9.78 10.49
N SER A 27 2.64 -10.91 10.40
CA SER A 27 2.48 -12.04 11.31
C SER A 27 2.91 -11.72 12.73
N GLN A 28 3.98 -10.94 12.92
CA GLN A 28 4.49 -10.57 14.23
C GLN A 28 3.66 -9.47 14.92
N PHE A 29 3.13 -8.52 14.14
CA PHE A 29 2.46 -7.33 14.67
C PHE A 29 1.06 -7.11 14.04
N PRO A 30 0.12 -8.06 14.20
CA PRO A 30 -1.18 -7.99 13.54
C PRO A 30 -2.02 -6.78 14.01
N GLU A 31 -1.83 -6.35 15.25
CA GLU A 31 -2.51 -5.20 15.87
C GLU A 31 -2.06 -3.83 15.30
N PHE A 32 -0.80 -3.74 14.84
CA PHE A 32 -0.26 -2.51 14.26
C PHE A 32 -0.44 -2.48 12.74
N LEU A 33 -0.50 -3.64 12.08
CA LEU A 33 -0.60 -3.77 10.63
C LEU A 33 -1.96 -4.29 10.15
N ASP A 34 -3.05 -3.95 10.84
CA ASP A 34 -4.39 -4.21 10.33
C ASP A 34 -4.63 -3.43 9.02
N LEU A 35 -4.66 -4.17 7.91
CA LEU A 35 -4.75 -3.60 6.57
C LEU A 35 -6.09 -2.90 6.31
N GLN A 36 -7.15 -3.25 7.03
CA GLN A 36 -8.47 -2.62 6.94
C GLN A 36 -8.65 -1.48 7.95
N ARG A 37 -7.66 -1.24 8.81
CA ARG A 37 -7.71 -0.18 9.81
C ARG A 37 -7.83 1.17 9.12
N VAL A 38 -9.00 1.78 9.29
CA VAL A 38 -9.27 3.14 8.82
C VAL A 38 -8.45 4.12 9.66
N ARG A 39 -7.56 4.87 9.01
CA ARG A 39 -6.90 6.02 9.62
C ARG A 39 -7.92 7.15 9.70
N LYS A 40 -8.05 7.79 10.87
CA LYS A 40 -8.78 9.06 10.99
C LYS A 40 -8.06 10.07 10.09
N ALA A 41 -8.69 10.46 8.99
CA ALA A 41 -8.07 11.32 7.99
C ALA A 41 -7.61 12.64 8.63
N PRO A 42 -6.36 13.10 8.41
CA PRO A 42 -6.08 14.51 8.57
C PRO A 42 -6.90 15.29 7.52
N ALA A 43 -7.30 16.52 7.84
CA ALA A 43 -8.07 17.40 6.97
C ALA A 43 -7.28 17.90 5.72
N GLU A 44 -6.17 17.24 5.40
CA GLU A 44 -5.24 17.65 4.37
C GLU A 44 -5.54 16.95 3.04
N PRO A 45 -5.33 17.63 1.90
CA PRO A 45 -5.48 17.02 0.60
C PRO A 45 -4.51 15.85 0.48
N ARG A 46 -5.06 14.64 0.35
CA ARG A 46 -4.28 13.43 0.12
C ARG A 46 -3.42 13.60 -1.13
N SER A 47 -2.12 13.38 -0.99
CA SER A 47 -1.19 13.36 -2.13
C SER A 47 -1.72 12.41 -3.19
N ARG A 48 -1.80 12.88 -4.44
CA ARG A 48 -2.16 12.06 -5.59
C ARG A 48 -1.07 11.04 -5.97
N PHE A 49 0.12 11.21 -5.42
CA PHE A 49 1.27 10.37 -5.76
C PHE A 49 1.39 9.22 -4.78
N CYS A 50 1.13 8.01 -5.29
CA CYS A 50 1.33 6.78 -4.56
C CYS A 50 2.82 6.50 -4.40
N SER A 51 3.29 6.44 -3.15
CA SER A 51 4.67 6.08 -2.82
C SER A 51 4.72 5.38 -1.46
N TRP A 52 5.85 4.73 -1.17
CA TRP A 52 6.11 4.08 0.11
C TRP A 52 6.55 5.03 1.24
N ASN A 53 6.54 6.35 1.04
CA ASN A 53 6.98 7.28 2.09
C ASN A 53 6.04 7.29 3.31
N GLU A 54 4.74 7.08 3.09
CA GLU A 54 3.72 7.02 4.13
C GLU A 54 2.40 6.40 3.66
N PHE A 55 1.53 6.03 4.60
CA PHE A 55 0.17 5.56 4.30
C PHE A 55 -0.79 6.73 4.04
N HIS A 56 -0.97 7.13 2.80
CA HIS A 56 -1.74 8.31 2.43
C HIS A 56 -3.23 8.03 2.16
N LEU A 57 -3.66 6.77 2.09
CA LEU A 57 -5.07 6.39 1.87
C LEU A 57 -5.81 6.10 3.17
N HIS A 58 -7.09 5.72 3.05
CA HIS A 58 -7.95 5.44 4.20
C HIS A 58 -7.46 4.29 5.04
N THR A 59 -6.89 3.27 4.39
CA THR A 59 -6.38 2.09 5.05
C THR A 59 -4.92 1.86 4.70
N ILE A 60 -4.23 1.13 5.58
CA ILE A 60 -2.84 0.71 5.38
C ILE A 60 -2.75 -0.17 4.13
N GLY A 61 -3.68 -1.11 3.96
CA GLY A 61 -3.71 -2.02 2.84
C GLY A 61 -3.98 -1.34 1.50
N ALA A 62 -4.93 -0.39 1.45
CA ALA A 62 -5.18 0.38 0.25
C ALA A 62 -3.93 1.19 -0.15
N SER A 63 -3.31 1.87 0.81
CA SER A 63 -2.08 2.65 0.57
C SER A 63 -0.96 1.77 0.01
N ALA A 64 -0.74 0.61 0.64
CA ALA A 64 0.28 -0.35 0.24
C ALA A 64 0.01 -0.92 -1.15
N LEU A 65 -1.24 -1.22 -1.48
CA LEU A 65 -1.60 -1.79 -2.79
C LEU A 65 -1.39 -0.76 -3.91
N HIS A 66 -1.78 0.49 -3.69
CA HIS A 66 -1.52 1.56 -4.65
C HIS A 66 -0.02 1.80 -4.86
N ALA A 67 0.76 1.87 -3.78
CA ALA A 67 2.22 2.03 -3.86
C ALA A 67 2.89 0.83 -4.56
N ALA A 68 2.48 -0.40 -4.26
CA ALA A 68 3.00 -1.61 -4.88
C ALA A 68 2.72 -1.66 -6.39
N VAL A 69 1.52 -1.23 -6.81
CA VAL A 69 1.16 -1.12 -8.23
C VAL A 69 2.03 -0.08 -8.93
N TRP A 70 2.19 1.10 -8.34
CA TRP A 70 3.02 2.17 -8.89
C TRP A 70 4.47 1.74 -9.09
N ASP A 71 5.01 1.02 -8.10
CA ASP A 71 6.36 0.47 -8.15
C ASP A 71 6.48 -0.75 -9.08
N GLY A 72 5.37 -1.48 -9.30
CA GLY A 72 5.32 -2.72 -10.07
C GLY A 72 5.83 -3.94 -9.32
N SER A 73 5.80 -3.88 -7.99
CA SER A 73 6.25 -4.93 -7.10
C SER A 73 5.24 -6.09 -7.06
N LEU A 74 5.29 -6.97 -8.07
CA LEU A 74 4.32 -8.06 -8.26
C LEU A 74 4.17 -8.97 -7.03
N GLY A 75 5.26 -9.29 -6.33
CA GLY A 75 5.20 -10.12 -5.13
C GLY A 75 4.43 -9.47 -3.98
N ILE A 76 4.53 -8.14 -3.85
CA ILE A 76 3.78 -7.37 -2.85
C ILE A 76 2.32 -7.23 -3.29
N ILE A 77 2.06 -6.97 -4.58
CA ILE A 77 0.70 -6.92 -5.13
C ILE A 77 -0.03 -8.24 -4.84
N GLN A 78 0.58 -9.37 -5.18
CA GLN A 78 0.01 -10.68 -4.94
C GLN A 78 -0.30 -10.90 -3.46
N PHE A 79 0.66 -10.60 -2.58
CA PHE A 79 0.48 -10.71 -1.13
C PHE A 79 -0.71 -9.88 -0.63
N LEU A 80 -0.84 -8.62 -1.07
CA LEU A 80 -1.92 -7.75 -0.62
C LEU A 80 -3.29 -8.20 -1.14
N LEU A 81 -3.37 -8.74 -2.35
CA LEU A 81 -4.59 -9.35 -2.89
C LEU A 81 -4.98 -10.62 -2.12
N GLU A 82 -4.01 -11.45 -1.75
CA GLU A 82 -4.21 -12.63 -0.87
C GLU A 82 -4.77 -12.19 0.51
N GLU A 83 -4.34 -11.04 1.02
CA GLU A 83 -4.88 -10.42 2.24
C GLU A 83 -6.21 -9.66 2.01
N SER A 84 -6.97 -10.04 0.97
CA SER A 84 -8.31 -9.52 0.67
C SER A 84 -8.37 -8.00 0.45
N GLN A 85 -7.28 -7.39 0.00
CA GLN A 85 -7.32 -6.01 -0.50
C GLN A 85 -7.97 -6.00 -1.88
N SER A 86 -8.97 -5.13 -2.07
CA SER A 86 -9.68 -5.05 -3.35
C SER A 86 -8.88 -4.23 -4.38
N PRO A 87 -8.71 -4.74 -5.61
CA PRO A 87 -8.10 -3.99 -6.71
C PRO A 87 -9.01 -2.87 -7.27
N ASP A 88 -10.28 -2.86 -6.85
CA ASP A 88 -11.31 -1.90 -7.29
C ASP A 88 -11.62 -0.85 -6.22
N SER A 89 -10.95 -0.90 -5.06
CA SER A 89 -11.12 0.11 -4.01
C SER A 89 -10.50 1.42 -4.44
N ALA A 90 -11.35 2.41 -4.72
CA ALA A 90 -10.93 3.75 -5.08
C ALA A 90 -10.40 4.55 -3.88
N ASP A 91 -9.41 5.39 -4.13
CA ASP A 91 -9.05 6.49 -3.25
C ASP A 91 -10.08 7.64 -3.29
N ASP A 92 -9.81 8.71 -2.54
CA ASP A 92 -10.68 9.90 -2.50
C ASP A 92 -10.80 10.64 -3.83
N SER A 93 -9.87 10.41 -4.76
CA SER A 93 -9.90 10.99 -6.10
C SER A 93 -10.60 10.09 -7.12
N GLY A 94 -11.09 8.91 -6.69
CA GLY A 94 -11.72 7.93 -7.56
C GLY A 94 -10.73 7.00 -8.27
N VAL A 95 -9.43 7.08 -7.96
CA VAL A 95 -8.39 6.25 -8.58
C VAL A 95 -8.36 4.89 -7.88
N THR A 96 -8.44 3.82 -8.65
CA THR A 96 -8.30 2.43 -8.15
C THR A 96 -6.90 1.88 -8.42
N PRO A 97 -6.47 0.84 -7.69
CA PRO A 97 -5.26 0.09 -8.04
C PRO A 97 -5.27 -0.42 -9.48
N MET A 98 -6.40 -0.91 -9.98
CA MET A 98 -6.51 -1.39 -11.35
C MET A 98 -6.29 -0.27 -12.39
N MET A 99 -6.81 0.94 -12.15
CA MET A 99 -6.53 2.10 -13.01
C MET A 99 -5.04 2.45 -13.04
N LEU A 100 -4.35 2.37 -11.90
CA LEU A 100 -2.91 2.62 -11.81
C LEU A 100 -2.09 1.59 -12.58
N VAL A 101 -2.49 0.30 -12.58
CA VAL A 101 -1.82 -0.74 -13.38
C VAL A 101 -1.83 -0.37 -14.86
N ILE A 102 -3.00 0.02 -15.39
CA ILE A 102 -3.16 0.40 -16.80
C ILE A 102 -2.32 1.65 -17.11
N MET A 103 -2.38 2.67 -16.25
CA MET A 103 -1.59 3.89 -16.41
C MET A 103 -0.09 3.60 -16.44
N ARG A 104 0.41 2.80 -15.50
CA ARG A 104 1.82 2.40 -15.44
C ARG A 104 2.25 1.58 -16.66
N LEU A 105 1.42 0.63 -17.09
CA LEU A 105 1.69 -0.16 -18.30
C LEU A 105 1.83 0.75 -19.52
N ASN A 106 0.94 1.73 -19.67
CA ASN A 106 1.04 2.72 -20.74
C ASN A 106 2.37 3.49 -20.66
N LEU A 107 2.81 3.92 -19.48
CA LEU A 107 4.08 4.63 -19.32
C LEU A 107 5.32 3.78 -19.63
N ILE A 108 5.26 2.46 -19.44
CA ILE A 108 6.41 1.55 -19.67
C ILE A 108 6.49 1.12 -21.15
N THR A 109 5.36 1.12 -21.87
CA THR A 109 5.26 0.60 -23.24
C THR A 109 5.42 1.68 -24.32
N MET A 110 5.60 2.94 -23.94
CA MET A 110 5.96 4.05 -24.83
C MET A 110 7.48 4.14 -25.01
#